data_AF-A0A9Q0N8C6-F1
#
_entry.id   AF-A0A9Q0N8C6-F1
#
_cell.length_a   1.000
_cell.length_b   1.000
_cell.length_c   1.000
_cell.angle_alpha   90.00
_cell.angle_beta   90.00
_cell.angle_gamma   90.00
#
_symmetry.space_group_name_H-M   'P 1'
#
loop_
_entity.id
_entity.type
_entity.pdbx_description
1 polymer ?
#
loop_
_entity_poly.entity_id
_entity_poly.type
_entity_poly.pdbx_seq_one_letter_code
_entity_poly.pdbx_strand_id
1 'polypeptide(L)'
;MSVMNGFHSELTKNIIGLNGDITINPFERSINNYPEIKTKLLNAPYIKHITPCIIGQALALGPRTSSGAIIRGVDLKDLEHKNEILNNINTGSFENFFGKDVAAVGTELAYNLGVQVGMKIKLISTNSISTVFGSMPRSKEFTIIATFTSGMYDYDSATILMPLLAAQNFLSFENDINLIEVETVAPESAETYSSEIQRVLGTEFKVSSWQRSHLQFLNALAVERVAMFTILSLIIMVAAFNIVSSLFMIVKDKISDIAILRSMGATTRQIMLIFICNGTSIIEVLSNINLTLSQGEMIAIIGTSGSGKSTLLHVAGLLDTPDSGKVEITPNENLKNNIDLIRLQHIGFVYQQHHLLQDFTAIENVAMPKLIAGGNYKLALQEAEELLGELGLAKKKHNMPGELSGGQQQRVAIARALINNPSIILADEPTGNLDPTTAKEVFDLFLKMVNQKNIAMIIVTHNLDIAHKIHRIYELKHGALDLRPSHGITNSKIIKE
;
A
#
# COMPACT_ATOMS: atom_id res chain seq x y z
N MET A 1 -8.22 -5.64 -12.33
CA MET A 1 -9.57 -6.02 -12.82
C MET A 1 -9.91 -7.50 -12.68
N SER A 2 -8.94 -8.43 -12.72
CA SER A 2 -9.22 -9.89 -12.62
C SER A 2 -9.83 -10.34 -11.27
N VAL A 3 -9.38 -9.80 -10.13
CA VAL A 3 -9.89 -10.19 -8.80
C VAL A 3 -11.35 -9.74 -8.57
N MET A 4 -11.74 -8.57 -9.10
CA MET A 4 -13.08 -8.01 -8.91
C MET A 4 -14.16 -8.73 -9.74
N ASN A 5 -13.81 -9.21 -10.94
CA ASN A 5 -14.71 -10.06 -11.72
C ASN A 5 -14.92 -11.42 -11.03
N GLY A 6 -13.92 -11.91 -10.28
CA GLY A 6 -14.02 -13.11 -9.46
C GLY A 6 -15.07 -12.97 -8.36
N PHE A 7 -14.98 -11.90 -7.55
CA PHE A 7 -15.95 -11.66 -6.45
C PHE A 7 -17.38 -11.50 -6.96
N HIS A 8 -17.59 -10.70 -8.01
CA HIS A 8 -18.91 -10.54 -8.61
C HIS A 8 -19.46 -11.88 -9.13
N SER A 9 -18.63 -12.67 -9.82
CA SER A 9 -19.03 -13.97 -10.33
C SER A 9 -19.37 -14.94 -9.21
N GLU A 10 -18.55 -15.02 -8.17
CA GLU A 10 -18.75 -15.92 -7.03
C GLU A 10 -19.99 -15.55 -6.23
N LEU A 11 -20.22 -14.25 -6.02
CA LEU A 11 -21.37 -13.78 -5.25
C LEU A 11 -22.68 -13.88 -6.04
N THR A 12 -22.65 -13.59 -7.34
CA THR A 12 -23.81 -13.82 -8.23
C THR A 12 -24.17 -15.30 -8.25
N LYS A 13 -23.15 -16.17 -8.31
CA LYS A 13 -23.31 -17.62 -8.23
C LYS A 13 -23.92 -18.04 -6.88
N ASN A 14 -23.46 -17.51 -5.75
CA ASN A 14 -24.03 -17.82 -4.44
C ASN A 14 -25.47 -17.31 -4.28
N ILE A 15 -25.81 -16.10 -4.75
CA ILE A 15 -27.19 -15.58 -4.65
C ILE A 15 -28.16 -16.43 -5.48
N ILE A 16 -27.74 -16.82 -6.69
CA ILE A 16 -28.54 -17.59 -7.65
C ILE A 16 -28.54 -19.09 -7.33
N GLY A 17 -27.46 -19.64 -6.79
CA GLY A 17 -27.38 -21.04 -6.42
C GLY A 17 -28.24 -21.38 -5.20
N LEU A 18 -28.55 -20.38 -4.37
CA LEU A 18 -29.42 -20.52 -3.20
C LEU A 18 -30.90 -20.27 -3.52
N ASN A 19 -31.20 -19.37 -4.45
CA ASN A 19 -32.56 -18.97 -4.84
C ASN A 19 -32.70 -19.04 -6.35
N GLY A 20 -33.82 -19.54 -6.87
CA GLY A 20 -34.06 -19.49 -8.31
C GLY A 20 -33.90 -18.08 -8.91
N ASP A 21 -33.44 -18.00 -10.16
CA ASP A 21 -33.24 -16.77 -10.92
C ASP A 21 -34.48 -15.86 -10.91
N ILE A 22 -35.64 -16.49 -10.93
CA ILE A 22 -36.95 -15.85 -10.93
C ILE A 22 -37.80 -16.47 -9.83
N THR A 23 -38.48 -15.60 -9.09
CA THR A 23 -39.43 -15.98 -8.04
C THR A 23 -40.84 -15.56 -8.44
N ILE A 24 -41.81 -16.45 -8.19
CA ILE A 24 -43.22 -16.22 -8.46
C ILE A 24 -43.95 -16.36 -7.13
N ASN A 25 -44.52 -15.24 -6.67
CA ASN A 25 -45.27 -15.17 -5.42
C ASN A 25 -46.75 -14.88 -5.72
N PRO A 26 -47.70 -15.55 -5.06
CA PRO A 26 -49.11 -15.18 -5.16
C PRO A 26 -49.36 -13.84 -4.44
N PHE A 27 -50.40 -13.11 -4.86
CA PHE A 27 -50.97 -12.05 -4.01
C PHE A 27 -51.77 -12.63 -2.84
N GLU A 28 -52.39 -13.79 -3.04
CA GLU A 28 -53.05 -14.55 -1.99
C GLU A 28 -52.03 -15.27 -1.10
N ARG A 29 -52.53 -15.94 -0.04
CA ARG A 29 -51.65 -16.64 0.91
C ARG A 29 -50.99 -17.87 0.29
N SER A 30 -51.63 -18.52 -0.67
CA SER A 30 -51.22 -19.80 -1.24
C SER A 30 -51.44 -19.87 -2.76
N ILE A 31 -50.81 -20.87 -3.38
CA ILE A 31 -50.93 -21.26 -4.78
C ILE A 31 -51.51 -22.66 -4.79
N ASN A 32 -52.78 -22.78 -5.20
CA ASN A 32 -53.51 -24.04 -5.16
C ASN A 32 -53.44 -24.77 -6.53
N ASN A 33 -52.98 -24.06 -7.57
CA ASN A 33 -53.05 -24.45 -8.98
C ASN A 33 -51.66 -24.78 -9.55
N TYR A 34 -50.72 -25.22 -8.70
CA TYR A 34 -49.33 -25.43 -9.10
C TYR A 34 -49.15 -26.31 -10.36
N PRO A 35 -49.86 -27.45 -10.55
CA PRO A 35 -49.70 -28.28 -11.74
C PRO A 35 -50.02 -27.56 -13.06
N GLU A 36 -51.03 -26.68 -13.06
CA GLU A 36 -51.41 -25.90 -14.23
C GLU A 36 -50.36 -24.83 -14.54
N ILE A 37 -49.88 -24.14 -13.51
CA ILE A 37 -48.82 -23.12 -13.63
C ILE A 37 -47.54 -23.76 -14.15
N LYS A 38 -47.15 -24.92 -13.59
CA LYS A 38 -45.98 -25.68 -14.04
C LYS A 38 -46.06 -26.01 -15.53
N THR A 39 -47.22 -26.45 -16.00
CA THR A 39 -47.43 -26.79 -17.43
C THR A 39 -47.32 -25.55 -18.33
N LYS A 40 -47.87 -24.40 -17.90
CA LYS A 40 -47.73 -23.13 -18.64
C LYS A 40 -46.27 -22.68 -18.73
N LEU A 41 -45.51 -22.83 -17.64
CA LEU A 41 -44.11 -22.42 -17.56
C LEU A 41 -43.20 -23.35 -18.36
N LEU A 42 -43.41 -24.68 -18.33
CA LEU A 42 -42.59 -25.65 -19.08
C LEU A 42 -42.62 -25.44 -20.61
N ASN A 43 -43.58 -24.69 -21.13
CA ASN A 43 -43.62 -24.31 -22.55
C ASN A 43 -42.56 -23.26 -22.94
N ALA A 44 -41.92 -22.60 -21.97
CA ALA A 44 -40.88 -21.61 -22.23
C ALA A 44 -39.49 -22.28 -22.42
N PRO A 45 -38.79 -22.03 -23.53
CA PRO A 45 -37.55 -22.73 -23.87
C PRO A 45 -36.34 -22.35 -22.99
N TYR A 46 -36.46 -21.24 -22.24
CA TYR A 46 -35.40 -20.73 -21.36
C TYR A 46 -35.48 -21.27 -19.93
N ILE A 47 -36.52 -22.03 -19.57
CA ILE A 47 -36.68 -22.59 -18.23
C ILE A 47 -35.97 -23.94 -18.14
N LYS A 48 -35.07 -24.07 -17.16
CA LYS A 48 -34.30 -25.28 -16.88
C LYS A 48 -34.94 -26.12 -15.78
N HIS A 49 -35.34 -25.49 -14.68
CA HIS A 49 -35.93 -26.16 -13.53
C HIS A 49 -37.01 -25.29 -12.86
N ILE A 50 -38.01 -25.94 -12.26
CA ILE A 50 -39.11 -25.27 -11.54
C ILE A 50 -39.27 -25.96 -10.19
N THR A 51 -39.00 -25.24 -9.12
CA THR A 51 -39.03 -25.77 -7.75
C THR A 51 -40.23 -25.19 -6.98
N PRO A 52 -41.17 -26.03 -6.51
CA PRO A 52 -42.21 -25.61 -5.60
C PRO A 52 -41.62 -25.43 -4.19
N CYS A 53 -41.86 -24.27 -3.58
CA CYS A 53 -41.33 -23.92 -2.27
C CYS A 53 -42.44 -23.41 -1.35
N ILE A 54 -42.21 -23.58 -0.05
CA ILE A 54 -42.97 -22.86 0.97
C ILE A 54 -42.03 -22.04 1.82
N ILE A 55 -42.36 -20.77 1.98
CA ILE A 55 -41.67 -19.87 2.88
C ILE A 55 -42.61 -19.41 3.99
N GLY A 56 -42.14 -19.47 5.23
CA GLY A 56 -42.86 -18.94 6.38
C GLY A 56 -41.91 -18.45 7.45
N GLN A 57 -42.44 -17.66 8.38
CA GLN A 57 -41.68 -17.19 9.55
C GLN A 57 -42.05 -18.01 10.77
N ALA A 58 -41.07 -18.25 11.64
CA ALA A 58 -41.24 -18.93 12.91
C ALA A 58 -40.27 -18.37 13.96
N LEU A 59 -40.59 -18.60 15.23
CA LEU A 59 -39.64 -18.43 16.32
C LEU A 59 -38.99 -19.79 16.60
N ALA A 60 -37.66 -19.83 16.51
CA ALA A 60 -36.86 -20.99 16.85
C ALA A 60 -36.34 -20.88 18.28
N LEU A 61 -36.58 -21.91 19.10
CA LEU A 61 -36.13 -21.98 20.49
C LEU A 61 -35.06 -23.05 20.60
N GLY A 62 -33.85 -22.62 20.97
CA GLY A 62 -32.74 -23.48 21.31
C GLY A 62 -32.38 -23.39 22.80
N PRO A 63 -31.45 -24.24 23.27
CA PRO A 63 -30.97 -24.21 24.65
C PRO A 63 -30.29 -22.91 25.06
N ARG A 64 -29.65 -22.21 24.10
CA ARG A 64 -28.86 -21.02 24.36
C ARG A 64 -29.67 -19.74 24.21
N THR A 65 -30.39 -19.61 23.10
CA THR A 65 -31.19 -18.43 22.76
C THR A 65 -32.44 -18.82 21.97
N SER A 66 -33.36 -17.87 21.83
CA SER A 66 -34.43 -17.93 20.84
C SER A 66 -34.14 -16.95 19.70
N SER A 67 -34.34 -17.37 18.46
CA SER A 67 -34.10 -16.54 17.27
C SER A 67 -35.30 -16.57 16.33
N GLY A 68 -35.52 -15.50 15.59
CA GLY A 68 -36.41 -15.52 14.42
C GLY A 68 -35.82 -16.42 13.35
N ALA A 69 -36.66 -17.24 12.74
CA ALA A 69 -36.26 -18.18 11.70
C ALA A 69 -37.20 -18.11 10.50
N ILE A 70 -36.62 -18.27 9.31
CA ILE A 70 -37.32 -18.43 8.04
C ILE A 70 -37.34 -19.93 7.76
N ILE A 71 -38.54 -20.49 7.71
CA ILE A 71 -38.78 -21.87 7.31
C ILE A 71 -38.89 -21.91 5.80
N ARG A 72 -38.08 -22.76 5.17
CA ARG A 72 -38.14 -23.04 3.75
C ARG A 72 -38.41 -24.53 3.54
N GLY A 73 -39.62 -24.82 3.07
CA GLY A 73 -40.08 -26.15 2.68
C GLY A 73 -39.72 -26.45 1.23
N VAL A 74 -38.99 -27.52 0.99
CA VAL A 74 -38.57 -27.97 -0.35
C VAL A 74 -38.43 -29.49 -0.36
N ASP A 75 -38.64 -30.12 -1.52
CA ASP A 75 -38.39 -31.56 -1.67
C ASP A 75 -36.90 -31.84 -1.94
N LEU A 76 -36.41 -33.00 -1.47
CA LEU A 76 -35.00 -33.36 -1.64
C LEU A 76 -34.58 -33.40 -3.11
N LYS A 77 -35.45 -33.90 -3.99
CA LYS A 77 -35.20 -33.98 -5.45
C LYS A 77 -34.95 -32.61 -6.06
N ASP A 78 -35.67 -31.59 -5.61
CA ASP A 78 -35.50 -30.23 -6.11
C ASP A 78 -34.31 -29.52 -5.44
N LEU A 79 -33.93 -29.95 -4.23
CA LEU A 79 -32.73 -29.49 -3.55
C LEU A 79 -31.45 -30.06 -4.20
N GLU A 80 -31.48 -31.29 -4.73
CA GLU A 80 -30.39 -31.93 -5.48
C GLU A 80 -29.95 -31.13 -6.71
N HIS A 81 -30.88 -30.38 -7.31
CA HIS A 81 -30.56 -29.47 -8.41
C HIS A 81 -29.81 -28.20 -7.95
N LYS A 82 -29.88 -27.87 -6.66
CA LYS A 82 -29.23 -26.71 -6.02
C LYS A 82 -27.93 -27.12 -5.33
N ASN A 83 -26.95 -27.50 -6.16
CA ASN A 83 -25.66 -28.05 -5.75
C ASN A 83 -24.90 -27.26 -4.65
N GLU A 84 -25.16 -25.97 -4.47
CA GLU A 84 -24.41 -25.15 -3.50
C GLU A 84 -24.76 -25.41 -2.04
N ILE A 85 -26.01 -25.80 -1.74
CA ILE A 85 -26.43 -26.12 -0.36
C ILE A 85 -25.96 -27.52 0.03
N LEU A 86 -26.04 -28.47 -0.91
CA LEU A 86 -25.69 -29.88 -0.67
C LEU A 86 -24.19 -30.15 -0.69
N ASN A 87 -23.40 -29.36 -1.43
CA ASN A 87 -21.94 -29.51 -1.41
C ASN A 87 -21.28 -28.90 -0.16
N ASN A 88 -22.02 -28.04 0.57
CA ASN A 88 -21.54 -27.32 1.74
C ASN A 88 -22.23 -27.79 3.04
N ILE A 89 -22.28 -29.12 3.22
CA ILE A 89 -22.78 -29.72 4.45
C ILE A 89 -21.64 -29.74 5.47
N ASN A 90 -21.81 -29.01 6.58
CA ASN A 90 -20.81 -28.97 7.64
C ASN A 90 -20.91 -30.20 8.55
N THR A 91 -22.12 -30.69 8.84
CA THR A 91 -22.35 -31.85 9.71
C THR A 91 -23.70 -32.48 9.39
N GLY A 92 -23.79 -33.82 9.43
CA GLY A 92 -25.01 -34.59 9.15
C GLY A 92 -25.15 -35.02 7.69
N SER A 93 -26.35 -35.45 7.30
CA SER A 93 -26.66 -35.89 5.93
C SER A 93 -28.11 -35.57 5.58
N PHE A 94 -28.36 -35.24 4.31
CA PHE A 94 -29.69 -35.04 3.76
C PHE A 94 -30.38 -36.34 3.32
N GLU A 95 -29.73 -37.51 3.46
CA GLU A 95 -30.32 -38.82 3.11
C GLU A 95 -31.68 -39.08 3.81
N ASN A 96 -31.85 -38.57 5.03
CA ASN A 96 -33.09 -38.71 5.81
C ASN A 96 -34.02 -37.49 5.72
N PHE A 97 -33.87 -36.62 4.71
CA PHE A 97 -34.68 -35.42 4.50
C PHE A 97 -36.07 -35.73 3.91
N PHE A 98 -36.78 -36.66 4.53
CA PHE A 98 -38.14 -37.07 4.14
C PHE A 98 -39.09 -37.23 5.35
N GLY A 99 -38.58 -37.04 6.57
CA GLY A 99 -39.37 -37.18 7.81
C GLY A 99 -40.39 -36.06 8.02
N LYS A 100 -41.45 -36.34 8.78
CA LYS A 100 -42.47 -35.34 9.16
C LYS A 100 -41.99 -34.31 10.18
N ASP A 101 -40.94 -34.68 10.93
CA ASP A 101 -40.41 -33.94 12.08
C ASP A 101 -38.89 -33.79 11.99
N VAL A 102 -38.38 -33.57 10.78
CA VAL A 102 -36.95 -33.34 10.53
C VAL A 102 -36.72 -31.95 9.94
N ALA A 103 -35.57 -31.36 10.28
CA ALA A 103 -35.15 -30.07 9.74
C ALA A 103 -33.63 -30.03 9.56
N ALA A 104 -33.17 -29.25 8.60
CA ALA A 104 -31.77 -28.84 8.50
C ALA A 104 -31.66 -27.35 8.83
N VAL A 105 -30.63 -26.95 9.55
CA VAL A 105 -30.50 -25.60 10.11
C VAL A 105 -29.23 -24.95 9.57
N GLY A 106 -29.28 -23.67 9.21
CA GLY A 106 -28.08 -22.93 8.82
C GLY A 106 -27.04 -22.94 9.95
N THR A 107 -25.75 -23.04 9.61
CA THR A 107 -24.68 -23.26 10.59
C THR A 107 -24.63 -22.16 11.65
N GLU A 108 -24.79 -20.89 11.25
CA GLU A 108 -24.80 -19.75 12.17
C GLU A 108 -26.04 -19.76 13.07
N LEU A 109 -27.22 -20.09 12.52
CA LEU A 109 -28.44 -20.24 13.32
C LEU A 109 -28.30 -21.38 14.34
N ALA A 110 -27.73 -22.52 13.93
CA ALA A 110 -27.50 -23.65 14.82
C ALA A 110 -26.55 -23.28 15.98
N TYR A 111 -25.46 -22.56 15.68
CA TYR A 111 -24.52 -22.06 16.67
C TYR A 111 -25.17 -21.07 17.66
N ASN A 112 -25.96 -20.13 17.16
CA ASN A 112 -26.65 -19.12 17.97
C ASN A 112 -27.69 -19.74 18.90
N LEU A 113 -28.45 -20.72 18.40
CA LEU A 113 -29.44 -21.46 19.18
C LEU A 113 -28.79 -22.47 20.15
N GLY A 114 -27.53 -22.85 19.91
CA GLY A 114 -26.81 -23.85 20.71
C GLY A 114 -27.31 -25.27 20.44
N VAL A 115 -27.62 -25.58 19.18
CA VAL A 115 -28.15 -26.88 18.75
C VAL A 115 -27.19 -27.58 17.80
N GLN A 116 -27.16 -28.90 17.86
CA GLN A 116 -26.30 -29.76 17.03
C GLN A 116 -27.14 -30.81 16.31
N VAL A 117 -26.55 -31.45 15.30
CA VAL A 117 -27.18 -32.58 14.59
C VAL A 117 -27.52 -33.69 15.60
N GLY A 118 -28.75 -34.20 15.51
CA GLY A 118 -29.34 -35.16 16.45
C GLY A 118 -30.15 -34.54 17.59
N MET A 119 -29.99 -33.24 17.85
CA MET A 119 -30.81 -32.52 18.84
C MET A 119 -32.18 -32.14 18.29
N LYS A 120 -33.11 -31.83 19.19
CA LYS A 120 -34.42 -31.27 18.84
C LYS A 120 -34.43 -29.76 18.98
N ILE A 121 -35.12 -29.10 18.06
CA ILE A 121 -35.40 -27.66 18.07
C ILE A 121 -36.91 -27.45 18.15
N LYS A 122 -37.35 -26.56 19.04
CA LYS A 122 -38.77 -26.21 19.16
C LYS A 122 -39.05 -24.99 18.30
N LEU A 123 -40.01 -25.11 17.40
CA LEU A 123 -40.44 -24.03 16.52
C LEU A 123 -41.85 -23.60 16.87
N ILE A 124 -42.08 -22.28 16.90
CA ILE A 124 -43.38 -21.67 17.12
C ILE A 124 -43.75 -20.88 15.85
N SER A 125 -44.86 -21.25 15.21
CA SER A 125 -45.36 -20.51 14.06
C SER A 125 -45.91 -19.15 14.49
N THR A 126 -45.66 -18.12 13.69
CA THR A 126 -46.28 -16.81 13.88
C THR A 126 -47.77 -16.80 13.51
N ASN A 127 -48.24 -17.83 12.80
CA ASN A 127 -49.64 -18.00 12.45
C ASN A 127 -50.39 -18.70 13.59
N SER A 128 -51.43 -18.05 14.10
CA SER A 128 -52.27 -18.59 15.17
C SER A 128 -53.49 -19.32 14.63
N ILE A 129 -53.90 -20.39 15.32
CA ILE A 129 -55.18 -21.07 15.06
C ILE A 129 -56.21 -20.51 16.04
N SER A 130 -57.41 -20.24 15.55
CA SER A 130 -58.55 -19.92 16.41
C SER A 130 -59.02 -21.18 17.15
N THR A 131 -58.96 -21.15 18.48
CA THR A 131 -59.52 -22.19 19.35
C THR A 131 -60.64 -21.61 20.21
N VAL A 132 -61.44 -22.47 20.84
CA VAL A 132 -62.50 -22.06 21.79
C VAL A 132 -61.93 -21.25 22.97
N PHE A 133 -60.62 -21.34 23.23
CA PHE A 133 -59.90 -20.65 24.29
C PHE A 133 -59.07 -19.44 23.81
N GLY A 134 -59.23 -19.01 22.55
CA GLY A 134 -58.47 -17.91 21.94
C GLY A 134 -57.54 -18.37 20.82
N SER A 135 -56.71 -17.45 20.30
CA SER A 135 -55.75 -17.75 19.24
C SER A 135 -54.47 -18.34 19.83
N MET A 136 -54.12 -19.56 19.43
CA MET A 136 -52.91 -20.24 19.93
C MET A 136 -51.94 -20.50 18.76
N PRO A 137 -50.67 -20.07 18.86
CA PRO A 137 -49.68 -20.36 17.84
C PRO A 137 -49.34 -21.86 17.84
N ARG A 138 -49.12 -22.43 16.65
CA ARG A 138 -48.63 -23.81 16.55
C ARG A 138 -47.22 -23.89 17.09
N SER A 139 -46.94 -24.85 17.98
CA SER A 139 -45.58 -25.17 18.39
C SER A 139 -45.29 -26.65 18.17
N LYS A 140 -44.16 -26.98 17.55
CA LYS A 140 -43.75 -28.35 17.26
C LYS A 140 -42.24 -28.50 17.41
N GLU A 141 -41.80 -29.70 17.77
CA GLU A 141 -40.38 -30.06 17.84
C GLU A 141 -39.94 -30.75 16.56
N PHE A 142 -38.78 -30.37 16.05
CA PHE A 142 -38.13 -30.99 14.89
C PHE A 142 -36.75 -31.51 15.27
N THR A 143 -36.36 -32.64 14.71
CA THR A 143 -35.02 -33.22 14.89
C THR A 143 -34.09 -32.65 13.84
N ILE A 144 -32.93 -32.13 14.26
CA ILE A 144 -31.93 -31.57 13.36
C ILE A 144 -31.15 -32.71 12.73
N ILE A 145 -31.25 -32.86 11.41
CA ILE A 145 -30.59 -33.94 10.67
C ILE A 145 -29.31 -33.49 9.97
N ALA A 146 -29.19 -32.19 9.69
CA ALA A 146 -28.02 -31.60 9.07
C ALA A 146 -27.87 -30.12 9.42
N THR A 147 -26.64 -29.63 9.35
CA THR A 147 -26.32 -28.20 9.31
C THR A 147 -25.63 -27.87 8.00
N PHE A 148 -26.08 -26.79 7.34
CA PHE A 148 -25.56 -26.37 6.04
C PHE A 148 -24.95 -24.96 6.12
N THR A 149 -24.09 -24.62 5.17
CA THR A 149 -23.68 -23.24 4.92
C THR A 149 -23.93 -22.85 3.48
N SER A 150 -24.44 -21.64 3.30
CA SER A 150 -24.77 -21.04 2.02
C SER A 150 -23.67 -20.08 1.54
N GLY A 151 -22.67 -19.80 2.38
CA GLY A 151 -21.68 -18.73 2.15
C GLY A 151 -22.24 -17.32 2.36
N MET A 152 -23.53 -17.16 2.70
CA MET A 152 -24.14 -15.88 3.03
C MET A 152 -24.62 -15.89 4.48
N TYR A 153 -24.00 -15.07 5.32
CA TYR A 153 -24.30 -15.01 6.76
C TYR A 153 -25.78 -14.76 7.06
N ASP A 154 -26.42 -13.82 6.35
CA ASP A 154 -27.83 -13.49 6.57
C ASP A 154 -28.77 -14.69 6.32
N TYR A 155 -28.41 -15.54 5.36
CA TYR A 155 -29.16 -16.76 5.07
C TYR A 155 -28.88 -17.85 6.10
N ASP A 156 -27.61 -18.07 6.45
CA ASP A 156 -27.16 -19.08 7.41
C ASP A 156 -27.61 -18.80 8.85
N SER A 157 -27.83 -17.52 9.19
CA SER A 157 -28.23 -17.08 10.53
C SER A 157 -29.75 -17.12 10.77
N ALA A 158 -30.56 -17.28 9.72
CA ALA A 158 -32.01 -17.24 9.82
C ALA A 158 -32.74 -18.44 9.20
N THR A 159 -32.11 -19.23 8.32
CA THR A 159 -32.84 -20.24 7.53
C THR A 159 -32.89 -21.62 8.17
N ILE A 160 -34.08 -22.23 8.15
CA ILE A 160 -34.34 -23.64 8.46
C ILE A 160 -34.97 -24.30 7.24
N LEU A 161 -34.30 -25.32 6.70
CA LEU A 161 -34.80 -26.15 5.61
C LEU A 161 -35.62 -27.32 6.18
N MET A 162 -36.78 -27.59 5.59
CA MET A 162 -37.62 -28.73 5.94
C MET A 162 -38.13 -29.43 4.68
N PRO A 163 -38.47 -30.73 4.77
CA PRO A 163 -39.22 -31.39 3.71
C PRO A 163 -40.52 -30.63 3.44
N LEU A 164 -40.92 -30.52 2.17
CA LEU A 164 -42.07 -29.72 1.75
C LEU A 164 -43.34 -30.06 2.56
N LEU A 165 -43.65 -31.35 2.69
CA LEU A 165 -44.78 -31.84 3.49
C LEU A 165 -44.71 -31.45 4.98
N ALA A 166 -43.51 -31.43 5.57
CA ALA A 166 -43.33 -31.04 6.97
C ALA A 166 -43.60 -29.54 7.15
N ALA A 167 -43.10 -28.71 6.23
CA ALA A 167 -43.33 -27.27 6.21
C ALA A 167 -44.81 -26.93 5.98
N GLN A 168 -45.49 -27.60 5.05
CA GLN A 168 -46.94 -27.46 4.79
C GLN A 168 -47.75 -27.64 6.06
N ASN A 169 -47.53 -28.76 6.75
CA ASN A 169 -48.24 -29.10 7.98
C ASN A 169 -47.96 -28.08 9.11
N PHE A 170 -46.70 -27.63 9.25
CA PHE A 170 -46.32 -26.68 10.29
C PHE A 170 -46.92 -25.28 10.04
N LEU A 171 -46.84 -24.78 8.80
CA LEU A 171 -47.27 -23.45 8.41
C LEU A 171 -48.77 -23.35 8.08
N SER A 172 -49.50 -24.47 8.17
CA SER A 172 -50.94 -24.59 7.90
C SER A 172 -51.30 -24.33 6.43
N PHE A 173 -50.57 -24.96 5.52
CA PHE A 173 -50.90 -25.02 4.08
C PHE A 173 -51.48 -26.40 3.76
N GLU A 174 -52.66 -26.45 3.14
CA GLU A 174 -53.39 -27.69 2.83
C GLU A 174 -52.89 -28.35 1.54
N ASN A 175 -51.61 -28.74 1.52
CA ASN A 175 -50.85 -29.18 0.34
C ASN A 175 -50.57 -28.08 -0.70
N ASP A 176 -50.97 -26.84 -0.43
CA ASP A 176 -50.63 -25.70 -1.27
C ASP A 176 -49.19 -25.24 -1.04
N ILE A 177 -48.69 -24.40 -1.94
CA ILE A 177 -47.39 -23.73 -1.83
C ILE A 177 -47.56 -22.21 -1.80
N ASN A 178 -46.53 -21.43 -1.53
CA ASN A 178 -46.62 -19.96 -1.62
C ASN A 178 -45.44 -19.31 -2.35
N LEU A 179 -44.55 -20.12 -2.91
CA LEU A 179 -43.45 -19.66 -3.72
C LEU A 179 -43.16 -20.69 -4.82
N ILE A 180 -42.95 -20.21 -6.04
CA ILE A 180 -42.34 -21.01 -7.11
C ILE A 180 -41.03 -20.34 -7.49
N GLU A 181 -39.97 -21.13 -7.50
CA GLU A 181 -38.65 -20.71 -7.97
C GLU A 181 -38.40 -21.30 -9.34
N VAL A 182 -37.86 -20.47 -10.24
CA VAL A 182 -37.57 -20.85 -11.62
C VAL A 182 -36.09 -20.60 -11.88
N GLU A 183 -35.41 -21.64 -12.35
CA GLU A 183 -34.04 -21.56 -12.85
C GLU A 183 -34.08 -21.50 -14.38
N THR A 184 -33.29 -20.61 -14.93
CA THR A 184 -33.22 -20.33 -16.37
C THR A 184 -31.87 -20.77 -16.93
N VAL A 185 -31.79 -20.88 -18.26
CA VAL A 185 -30.52 -21.21 -18.95
C VAL A 185 -29.52 -20.05 -18.85
N ALA A 186 -30.00 -18.82 -18.73
CA ALA A 186 -29.22 -17.57 -18.74
C ALA A 186 -29.69 -16.64 -17.61
N PRO A 187 -29.20 -16.83 -16.37
CA PRO A 187 -29.63 -16.06 -15.19
C PRO A 187 -29.46 -14.54 -15.32
N GLU A 188 -28.50 -14.09 -16.13
CA GLU A 188 -28.28 -12.67 -16.45
C GLU A 188 -29.46 -12.04 -17.20
N SER A 189 -30.22 -12.84 -17.94
CA SER A 189 -31.41 -12.41 -18.69
C SER A 189 -32.72 -12.57 -17.90
N ALA A 190 -32.64 -12.92 -16.61
CA ALA A 190 -33.79 -13.19 -15.76
C ALA A 190 -34.78 -12.00 -15.66
N GLU A 191 -34.34 -10.75 -15.77
CA GLU A 191 -35.26 -9.59 -15.80
C GLU A 191 -36.18 -9.64 -17.04
N THR A 192 -35.62 -9.92 -18.22
CA THR A 192 -36.40 -10.06 -19.46
C THR A 192 -37.36 -11.24 -19.37
N TYR A 193 -36.87 -12.39 -18.94
CA TYR A 193 -37.70 -13.59 -18.77
C TYR A 193 -38.79 -13.40 -17.72
N SER A 194 -38.52 -12.71 -16.61
CA SER A 194 -39.51 -12.42 -15.58
C SER A 194 -40.67 -11.58 -16.12
N SER A 195 -40.38 -10.64 -17.03
CA SER A 195 -41.39 -9.81 -17.68
C SER A 195 -42.27 -10.61 -18.65
N GLU A 196 -41.71 -11.60 -19.34
CA GLU A 196 -42.47 -12.53 -20.19
C GLU A 196 -43.35 -13.46 -19.35
N ILE A 197 -42.80 -14.06 -18.29
CA ILE A 197 -43.56 -14.92 -17.36
C ILE A 197 -44.71 -14.12 -16.72
N GLN A 198 -44.48 -12.87 -16.33
CA GLN A 198 -45.52 -11.99 -15.78
C GLN A 198 -46.67 -11.78 -16.76
N ARG A 199 -46.42 -11.68 -18.06
CA ARG A 199 -47.48 -11.57 -19.09
C ARG A 199 -48.29 -12.86 -19.22
N VAL A 200 -47.65 -14.01 -19.07
CA VAL A 200 -48.30 -15.33 -19.18
C VAL A 200 -49.15 -15.66 -17.94
N LEU A 201 -48.65 -15.33 -16.75
CA LEU A 201 -49.33 -15.61 -15.47
C LEU A 201 -50.36 -14.54 -15.08
N GLY A 202 -50.41 -13.40 -15.77
CA GLY A 202 -51.35 -12.33 -15.48
C GLY A 202 -51.02 -11.58 -14.19
N THR A 203 -52.00 -10.90 -13.61
CA THR A 203 -51.82 -10.04 -12.42
C THR A 203 -52.04 -10.76 -11.09
N GLU A 204 -52.36 -12.05 -11.09
CA GLU A 204 -52.61 -12.84 -9.88
C GLU A 204 -51.31 -13.21 -9.14
N PHE A 205 -50.18 -13.15 -9.86
CA PHE A 205 -48.87 -13.46 -9.35
C PHE A 205 -47.94 -12.27 -9.52
N LYS A 206 -47.05 -12.08 -8.54
CA LYS A 206 -45.90 -11.19 -8.64
C LYS A 206 -44.68 -12.01 -9.05
N VAL A 207 -44.20 -11.76 -10.25
CA VAL A 207 -42.96 -12.33 -10.77
C VAL A 207 -41.84 -11.34 -10.50
N SER A 208 -40.71 -11.81 -9.97
CA SER A 208 -39.56 -10.96 -9.64
C SER A 208 -38.27 -11.69 -9.91
N SER A 209 -37.35 -11.01 -10.61
CA SER A 209 -36.00 -11.49 -10.87
C SER A 209 -35.10 -11.33 -9.64
N TRP A 210 -34.03 -12.11 -9.56
CA TRP A 210 -33.02 -11.97 -8.52
C TRP A 210 -32.35 -10.58 -8.57
N GLN A 211 -32.18 -10.01 -9.78
CA GLN A 211 -31.62 -8.67 -9.97
C GLN A 211 -32.50 -7.62 -9.29
N ARG A 212 -33.82 -7.73 -9.43
CA ARG A 212 -34.78 -6.80 -8.84
C ARG A 212 -34.86 -6.94 -7.32
N SER A 213 -34.78 -8.17 -6.82
CA SER A 213 -34.79 -8.46 -5.38
C SER A 213 -33.53 -7.95 -4.65
N HIS A 214 -32.40 -7.81 -5.35
CA HIS A 214 -31.11 -7.39 -4.77
C HIS A 214 -30.54 -6.10 -5.38
N LEU A 215 -31.40 -5.20 -5.88
CA LEU A 215 -31.00 -3.95 -6.54
C LEU A 215 -30.04 -3.09 -5.71
N GLN A 216 -30.25 -3.00 -4.40
CA GLN A 216 -29.39 -2.21 -3.51
C GLN A 216 -27.95 -2.70 -3.53
N PHE A 217 -27.77 -4.02 -3.56
CA PHE A 217 -26.46 -4.65 -3.58
C PHE A 217 -25.78 -4.49 -4.95
N LEU A 218 -26.53 -4.71 -6.05
CA LEU A 218 -26.01 -4.52 -7.40
C LEU A 218 -25.61 -3.05 -7.67
N ASN A 219 -26.38 -2.09 -7.16
CA ASN A 219 -26.06 -0.67 -7.24
C ASN A 219 -24.76 -0.34 -6.49
N ALA A 220 -24.54 -0.92 -5.31
CA ALA A 220 -23.30 -0.72 -4.56
C ALA A 220 -22.08 -1.24 -5.35
N LEU A 221 -22.16 -2.43 -5.95
CA LEU A 221 -21.10 -2.98 -6.80
C LEU A 221 -20.82 -2.12 -8.04
N ALA A 222 -21.86 -1.55 -8.65
CA ALA A 222 -21.71 -0.65 -9.78
C ALA A 222 -20.96 0.64 -9.38
N VAL A 223 -21.32 1.23 -8.24
CA VAL A 223 -20.65 2.42 -7.69
C VAL A 223 -19.18 2.12 -7.39
N GLU A 224 -18.88 0.98 -6.77
CA GLU A 224 -17.51 0.56 -6.46
C GLU A 224 -16.65 0.45 -7.74
N ARG A 225 -17.18 -0.21 -8.77
CA ARG A 225 -16.49 -0.36 -10.07
C ARG A 225 -16.14 0.99 -10.69
N VAL A 226 -17.11 1.93 -10.67
CA VAL A 226 -16.90 3.28 -11.20
C VAL A 226 -15.87 4.04 -10.37
N ALA A 227 -15.96 3.97 -9.04
CA ALA A 227 -15.02 4.64 -8.13
C ALA A 227 -13.57 4.13 -8.29
N MET A 228 -13.36 2.82 -8.39
CA MET A 228 -12.01 2.29 -8.61
C MET A 228 -11.45 2.67 -9.98
N PHE A 229 -12.28 2.68 -11.01
CA PHE A 229 -11.86 3.12 -12.33
C PHE A 229 -11.43 4.59 -12.33
N THR A 230 -12.20 5.48 -11.69
CA THR A 230 -11.85 6.90 -11.62
C THR A 230 -10.58 7.14 -10.81
N ILE A 231 -10.39 6.46 -9.68
CA ILE A 231 -9.16 6.55 -8.86
C ILE A 231 -7.94 6.10 -9.68
N LEU A 232 -8.02 4.94 -10.33
CA LEU A 232 -6.90 4.42 -11.13
C LEU A 232 -6.57 5.35 -12.30
N SER A 233 -7.59 5.87 -13.00
CA SER A 233 -7.41 6.84 -14.07
C SER A 233 -6.73 8.11 -13.57
N LEU A 234 -7.07 8.59 -12.38
CA LEU A 234 -6.49 9.80 -11.79
C LEU A 234 -5.02 9.58 -11.39
N ILE A 235 -4.68 8.43 -10.82
CA ILE A 235 -3.29 8.06 -10.51
C ILE A 235 -2.43 8.03 -11.77
N ILE A 236 -2.91 7.37 -12.82
CA ILE A 236 -2.21 7.29 -14.10
C ILE A 236 -2.03 8.68 -14.71
N MET A 237 -3.06 9.52 -14.64
CA MET A 237 -3.01 10.89 -15.14
C MET A 237 -1.97 11.75 -14.40
N VAL A 238 -1.93 11.67 -13.06
CA VAL A 238 -0.93 12.38 -12.25
C VAL A 238 0.49 11.88 -12.56
N ALA A 239 0.69 10.57 -12.68
CA ALA A 239 1.99 9.99 -13.03
C ALA A 239 2.45 10.45 -14.43
N ALA A 240 1.55 10.42 -15.42
CA ALA A 240 1.84 10.91 -16.76
C ALA A 240 2.20 12.40 -16.74
N PHE A 241 1.45 13.23 -16.01
CA PHE A 241 1.73 14.66 -15.90
C PHE A 241 3.10 14.93 -15.26
N ASN A 242 3.46 14.19 -14.21
CA ASN A 242 4.77 14.29 -13.56
C ASN A 242 5.91 13.92 -14.52
N ILE A 243 5.75 12.85 -15.30
CA ILE A 243 6.73 12.45 -16.31
C ILE A 243 6.89 13.54 -17.38
N VAL A 244 5.79 14.04 -17.94
CA VAL A 244 5.82 15.12 -18.95
C VAL A 244 6.45 16.39 -18.37
N SER A 245 6.08 16.78 -17.16
CA SER A 245 6.63 17.96 -16.47
C SER A 245 8.13 17.83 -16.24
N SER A 246 8.59 16.64 -15.79
CA SER A 246 10.01 16.36 -15.56
C SER A 246 10.81 16.40 -16.86
N LEU A 247 10.31 15.75 -17.92
CA LEU A 247 10.96 15.78 -19.25
C LEU A 247 11.03 17.21 -19.81
N PHE A 248 9.96 17.99 -19.65
CA PHE A 248 9.95 19.39 -20.06
C PHE A 248 10.97 20.22 -19.29
N MET A 249 11.08 20.02 -17.97
CA MET A 249 12.06 20.73 -17.13
C MET A 249 13.50 20.43 -17.56
N ILE A 250 13.83 19.16 -17.84
CA ILE A 250 15.16 18.74 -18.31
C ILE A 250 15.52 19.44 -19.63
N VAL A 251 14.58 19.53 -20.57
CA VAL A 251 14.81 20.22 -21.85
C VAL A 251 14.97 21.73 -21.63
N LYS A 252 14.19 22.30 -20.72
CA LYS A 252 14.23 23.73 -20.41
C LYS A 252 15.60 24.16 -19.89
N ASP A 253 16.22 23.37 -19.03
CA ASP A 253 17.55 23.66 -18.47
C ASP A 253 18.66 23.68 -19.54
N LYS A 254 18.43 23.02 -20.69
CA LYS A 254 19.37 22.94 -21.81
C LYS A 254 19.07 23.90 -22.96
N ILE A 255 18.07 24.77 -22.83
CA ILE A 255 17.69 25.73 -23.89
C ILE A 255 18.87 26.62 -24.30
N SER A 256 19.69 27.07 -23.34
CA SER A 256 20.85 27.92 -23.63
C SER A 256 21.89 27.19 -24.49
N ASP A 257 22.24 25.95 -24.13
CA ASP A 257 23.18 25.10 -24.88
C ASP A 257 22.65 24.82 -26.30
N ILE A 258 21.35 24.53 -26.42
CA ILE A 258 20.68 24.32 -27.72
C ILE A 258 20.75 25.60 -28.58
N ALA A 259 20.55 26.78 -27.99
CA ALA A 259 20.62 28.06 -28.70
C ALA A 259 22.05 28.33 -29.23
N ILE A 260 23.07 28.04 -28.43
CA ILE A 260 24.48 28.16 -28.84
C ILE A 260 24.75 27.21 -30.01
N LEU A 261 24.39 25.92 -29.90
CA LEU A 261 24.57 24.94 -30.98
C LEU A 261 23.87 25.37 -32.28
N ARG A 262 22.64 25.90 -32.18
CA ARG A 262 21.91 26.42 -33.34
C ARG A 262 22.60 27.63 -33.97
N SER A 263 23.18 28.52 -33.15
CA SER A 263 23.94 29.67 -33.66
C SER A 263 25.23 29.27 -34.38
N MET A 264 25.83 28.13 -34.00
CA MET A 264 26.99 27.53 -34.67
C MET A 264 26.61 26.74 -35.94
N GLY A 265 25.34 26.73 -36.33
CA GLY A 265 24.85 26.06 -37.54
C GLY A 265 24.42 24.60 -37.32
N ALA A 266 24.32 24.12 -36.08
CA ALA A 266 23.82 22.77 -35.82
C ALA A 266 22.32 22.66 -36.15
N THR A 267 21.96 21.66 -36.95
CA THR A 267 20.57 21.33 -37.28
C THR A 267 19.87 20.64 -36.11
N THR A 268 18.53 20.68 -36.07
CA THR A 268 17.72 19.98 -35.06
C THR A 268 18.06 18.49 -34.95
N ARG A 269 18.38 17.85 -36.09
CA ARG A 269 18.79 16.44 -36.14
C ARG A 269 20.15 16.20 -35.48
N GLN A 270 21.12 17.09 -35.68
CA GLN A 270 22.44 17.00 -35.03
C GLN A 270 22.34 17.21 -33.52
N ILE A 271 21.52 18.16 -33.07
CA ILE A 271 21.29 18.39 -31.63
C ILE A 271 20.63 17.17 -30.98
N MET A 272 19.63 16.57 -31.63
CA MET A 272 19.03 15.30 -31.17
C MET A 272 20.05 14.17 -31.07
N LEU A 273 20.94 14.01 -32.07
CA LEU A 273 21.99 13.01 -32.03
C LEU A 273 23.00 13.26 -30.91
N ILE A 274 23.38 14.51 -30.65
CA ILE A 274 24.26 14.88 -29.53
C ILE A 274 23.61 14.53 -28.18
N PHE A 275 22.31 14.79 -28.02
CA PHE A 275 21.57 14.41 -26.82
C PHE A 275 21.50 12.90 -26.64
N ILE A 276 21.21 12.15 -27.70
CA ILE A 276 21.20 10.68 -27.66
C ILE A 276 22.59 10.15 -27.31
N CYS A 277 23.64 10.62 -27.98
CA CYS A 277 25.01 10.18 -27.71
C CYS A 277 25.44 10.48 -26.27
N ASN A 278 25.11 11.66 -25.72
CA ASN A 278 25.38 11.97 -24.32
C ASN A 278 24.55 11.10 -23.37
N GLY A 279 23.28 10.85 -23.70
CA GLY A 279 22.41 9.98 -22.90
C GLY A 279 22.81 8.50 -22.92
N THR A 280 23.54 8.05 -23.95
CA THR A 280 24.03 6.67 -24.09
C THR A 280 25.51 6.49 -23.77
N SER A 281 26.26 7.57 -23.57
CA SER A 281 27.70 7.50 -23.32
C SER A 281 27.96 7.17 -21.86
N ILE A 282 28.59 6.02 -21.62
CA ILE A 282 29.15 5.66 -20.32
C ILE A 282 30.54 6.30 -20.25
N ILE A 283 30.72 7.28 -19.36
CA ILE A 283 32.00 7.98 -19.17
C ILE A 283 32.62 7.45 -17.88
N GLU A 284 33.81 6.86 -17.97
CA GLU A 284 34.58 6.45 -16.80
C GLU A 284 35.16 7.70 -16.12
N VAL A 285 34.68 8.01 -14.90
CA VAL A 285 35.08 9.22 -14.17
C VAL A 285 36.25 8.94 -13.21
N LEU A 286 36.26 7.77 -12.57
CA LEU A 286 37.27 7.34 -11.60
C LEU A 286 37.83 5.97 -12.03
N SER A 287 39.15 5.82 -12.03
CA SER A 287 39.82 4.60 -12.48
C SER A 287 40.87 4.15 -11.46
N ASN A 288 40.66 2.96 -10.89
CA ASN A 288 41.58 2.26 -10.00
C ASN A 288 42.19 3.12 -8.86
N ILE A 289 41.33 3.80 -8.10
CA ILE A 289 41.76 4.67 -7.00
C ILE A 289 42.02 3.84 -5.75
N ASN A 290 43.23 3.96 -5.20
CA ASN A 290 43.62 3.37 -3.91
C ASN A 290 43.98 4.50 -2.95
N LEU A 291 43.16 4.69 -1.91
CA LEU A 291 43.36 5.72 -0.90
C LEU A 291 43.13 5.13 0.49
N THR A 292 44.02 5.44 1.42
CA THR A 292 43.92 5.03 2.83
C THR A 292 44.13 6.26 3.70
N LEU A 293 43.26 6.44 4.69
CA LEU A 293 43.26 7.59 5.59
C LEU A 293 43.15 7.09 7.04
N SER A 294 44.09 7.49 7.86
CA SER A 294 44.15 7.16 9.29
C SER A 294 43.41 8.20 10.14
N GLN A 295 43.06 7.85 11.38
CA GLN A 295 42.45 8.80 12.31
C GLN A 295 43.37 10.02 12.54
N GLY A 296 42.79 11.22 12.49
CA GLY A 296 43.54 12.49 12.64
C GLY A 296 44.42 12.85 11.42
N GLU A 297 44.50 11.98 10.41
CA GLU A 297 45.20 12.29 9.17
C GLU A 297 44.35 13.24 8.32
N MET A 298 45.03 14.13 7.58
CA MET A 298 44.38 15.08 6.70
C MET A 298 45.00 14.96 5.31
N ILE A 299 44.17 14.82 4.29
CA ILE A 299 44.57 14.64 2.90
C ILE A 299 43.92 15.71 2.04
N ALA A 300 44.73 16.36 1.19
CA ALA A 300 44.26 17.28 0.17
C ALA A 300 44.23 16.58 -1.19
N ILE A 301 43.16 16.76 -1.96
CA ILE A 301 43.01 16.27 -3.33
C ILE A 301 42.88 17.47 -4.25
N ILE A 302 43.88 17.66 -5.12
CA ILE A 302 43.94 18.74 -6.12
C ILE A 302 43.71 18.15 -7.52
N GLY A 303 43.23 18.95 -8.47
CA GLY A 303 43.04 18.49 -9.85
C GLY A 303 42.21 19.47 -10.68
N THR A 304 42.24 19.33 -12.00
CA THR A 304 41.49 20.20 -12.93
C THR A 304 39.98 20.07 -12.74
N SER A 305 39.20 21.05 -13.19
CA SER A 305 37.73 20.93 -13.22
C SER A 305 37.32 19.72 -14.08
N GLY A 306 36.34 18.94 -13.62
CA GLY A 306 35.90 17.73 -14.33
C GLY A 306 36.79 16.49 -14.17
N SER A 307 37.85 16.54 -13.35
CA SER A 307 38.72 15.37 -13.08
C SER A 307 38.09 14.26 -12.21
N GLY A 308 36.90 14.48 -11.66
CA GLY A 308 36.20 13.51 -10.80
C GLY A 308 36.32 13.75 -9.30
N LYS A 309 36.87 14.89 -8.84
CA LYS A 309 37.12 15.15 -7.40
C LYS A 309 35.86 15.08 -6.53
N SER A 310 34.77 15.72 -6.95
CA SER A 310 33.49 15.67 -6.23
C SER A 310 32.89 14.27 -6.26
N THR A 311 32.99 13.56 -7.39
CA THR A 311 32.60 12.14 -7.50
C THR A 311 33.38 11.28 -6.51
N LEU A 312 34.69 11.48 -6.39
CA LEU A 312 35.53 10.77 -5.43
C LEU A 312 35.10 11.05 -3.98
N LEU A 313 34.80 12.30 -3.63
CA LEU A 313 34.25 12.64 -2.31
C LEU A 313 32.88 12.01 -2.06
N HIS A 314 31.99 11.98 -3.06
CA HIS A 314 30.67 11.37 -2.92
C HIS A 314 30.77 9.85 -2.71
N VAL A 315 31.62 9.17 -3.47
CA VAL A 315 31.90 7.74 -3.30
C VAL A 315 32.55 7.47 -1.95
N ALA A 316 33.56 8.27 -1.56
CA ALA A 316 34.23 8.15 -0.26
C ALA A 316 33.27 8.37 0.91
N GLY A 317 32.24 9.21 0.73
CA GLY A 317 31.24 9.49 1.75
C GLY A 317 29.96 8.68 1.65
N LEU A 318 29.96 7.63 0.83
CA LEU A 318 28.84 6.70 0.64
C LEU A 318 27.54 7.39 0.16
N LEU A 319 27.67 8.53 -0.52
CA LEU A 319 26.56 9.22 -1.20
C LEU A 319 26.32 8.64 -2.60
N ASP A 320 27.35 8.03 -3.18
CA ASP A 320 27.30 7.34 -4.46
C ASP A 320 27.94 5.96 -4.33
N THR A 321 27.52 5.02 -5.17
CA THR A 321 28.01 3.63 -5.15
C THR A 321 29.06 3.42 -6.23
N PRO A 322 30.24 2.87 -5.91
CA PRO A 322 31.24 2.59 -6.94
C PRO A 322 30.76 1.47 -7.86
N ASP A 323 31.02 1.60 -9.17
CA ASP A 323 30.74 0.54 -10.15
C ASP A 323 31.57 -0.73 -9.90
N SER A 324 32.78 -0.56 -9.34
CA SER A 324 33.66 -1.64 -8.91
C SER A 324 34.57 -1.21 -7.75
N GLY A 325 34.98 -2.17 -6.92
CA GLY A 325 35.79 -1.93 -5.72
C GLY A 325 34.96 -1.84 -4.44
N LYS A 326 35.57 -1.35 -3.35
CA LYS A 326 34.90 -1.20 -2.05
C LYS A 326 35.40 0.06 -1.33
N VAL A 327 34.49 0.71 -0.61
CA VAL A 327 34.81 1.80 0.32
C VAL A 327 34.53 1.28 1.73
N GLU A 328 35.56 1.27 2.57
CA GLU A 328 35.46 0.81 3.96
C GLU A 328 35.72 2.00 4.90
N ILE A 329 34.66 2.43 5.58
CA ILE A 329 34.74 3.33 6.72
C ILE A 329 34.55 2.44 7.93
N THR A 330 35.53 2.40 8.83
CA THR A 330 35.51 1.49 9.98
C THR A 330 34.82 2.15 11.17
N PRO A 331 33.55 1.78 11.45
CA PRO A 331 33.12 1.75 12.84
C PRO A 331 32.17 0.57 13.11
N ASN A 332 32.68 -0.46 13.79
CA ASN A 332 31.95 -1.64 14.29
C ASN A 332 31.25 -2.56 13.25
N GLU A 333 31.39 -3.87 13.45
CA GLU A 333 30.77 -4.91 12.60
C GLU A 333 29.23 -4.83 12.55
N ASN A 334 28.60 -4.21 13.55
CA ASN A 334 27.14 -4.10 13.67
C ASN A 334 26.46 -3.08 12.74
N LEU A 335 27.22 -2.18 12.09
CA LEU A 335 26.66 -1.11 11.24
C LEU A 335 26.79 -1.37 9.72
N LYS A 336 27.43 -2.48 9.32
CA LYS A 336 27.77 -2.79 7.91
C LYS A 336 26.57 -2.75 6.94
N ASN A 337 25.35 -2.98 7.43
CA ASN A 337 24.16 -3.08 6.58
C ASN A 337 23.35 -1.77 6.49
N ASN A 338 23.72 -0.70 7.21
CA ASN A 338 22.96 0.55 7.21
C ASN A 338 23.85 1.76 6.91
N ILE A 339 24.04 2.01 5.60
CA ILE A 339 24.88 3.09 5.06
C ILE A 339 24.42 4.46 5.59
N ASP A 340 23.11 4.67 5.72
CA ASP A 340 22.55 5.94 6.19
C ASP A 340 22.98 6.26 7.62
N LEU A 341 23.01 5.24 8.50
CA LEU A 341 23.52 5.39 9.87
C LEU A 341 25.02 5.65 9.91
N ILE A 342 25.80 4.99 9.05
CA ILE A 342 27.25 5.27 8.94
C ILE A 342 27.47 6.73 8.55
N ARG A 343 26.75 7.24 7.54
CA ARG A 343 26.85 8.65 7.13
C ARG A 343 26.45 9.59 8.26
N LEU A 344 25.34 9.31 8.93
CA LEU A 344 24.81 10.15 10.00
C LEU A 344 25.73 10.23 11.22
N GLN A 345 26.40 9.13 11.58
CA GLN A 345 27.22 9.03 12.80
C GLN A 345 28.70 9.33 12.57
N HIS A 346 29.26 9.01 11.40
CA HIS A 346 30.71 9.00 11.20
C HIS A 346 31.21 9.99 10.16
N ILE A 347 30.34 10.59 9.33
CA ILE A 347 30.76 11.43 8.21
C ILE A 347 30.19 12.84 8.37
N GLY A 348 31.08 13.84 8.42
CA GLY A 348 30.73 15.25 8.31
C GLY A 348 30.96 15.75 6.89
N PHE A 349 29.97 16.37 6.27
CA PHE A 349 30.12 16.96 4.93
C PHE A 349 30.16 18.49 4.98
N VAL A 350 31.12 19.07 4.25
CA VAL A 350 31.22 20.51 4.03
C VAL A 350 31.32 20.77 2.53
N TYR A 351 30.38 21.55 2.00
CA TYR A 351 30.31 21.88 0.57
C TYR A 351 30.77 23.32 0.32
N GLN A 352 31.16 23.61 -0.92
CA GLN A 352 31.53 24.95 -1.41
C GLN A 352 30.36 25.93 -1.34
N GLN A 353 29.18 25.46 -1.74
CA GLN A 353 27.91 26.14 -1.48
C GLN A 353 27.42 25.64 -0.13
N HIS A 354 27.28 26.51 0.87
CA HIS A 354 27.03 26.13 2.27
C HIS A 354 25.83 25.19 2.48
N HIS A 355 24.88 25.16 1.53
CA HIS A 355 23.65 24.36 1.54
C HIS A 355 22.92 24.43 2.89
N LEU A 356 22.82 25.62 3.48
CA LEU A 356 22.01 25.83 4.67
C LEU A 356 20.54 25.81 4.30
N LEU A 357 19.71 25.20 5.15
CA LEU A 357 18.27 25.17 5.01
C LEU A 357 17.74 26.57 5.30
N GLN A 358 17.13 27.20 4.29
CA GLN A 358 16.76 28.63 4.32
C GLN A 358 15.64 28.94 5.32
N ASP A 359 14.80 27.95 5.63
CA ASP A 359 13.66 28.08 6.54
C ASP A 359 14.03 27.93 8.03
N PHE A 360 15.31 27.67 8.33
CA PHE A 360 15.79 27.38 9.69
C PHE A 360 16.90 28.33 10.09
N THR A 361 16.94 28.67 11.37
CA THR A 361 18.01 29.50 11.95
C THR A 361 19.36 28.78 11.95
N ALA A 362 20.45 29.50 12.21
CA ALA A 362 21.79 28.93 12.28
C ALA A 362 21.91 27.78 13.30
N ILE A 363 21.34 27.94 14.51
CA ILE A 363 21.36 26.90 15.56
C ILE A 363 20.55 25.67 15.16
N GLU A 364 19.41 25.85 14.50
CA GLU A 364 18.59 24.75 14.01
C GLU A 364 19.31 23.99 12.89
N ASN A 365 19.91 24.71 11.93
CA ASN A 365 20.74 24.11 10.89
C ASN A 365 21.86 23.23 11.46
N VAL A 366 22.52 23.67 12.54
CA VAL A 366 23.57 22.89 13.21
C VAL A 366 23.00 21.71 13.99
N ALA A 367 21.86 21.87 14.65
CA ALA A 367 21.24 20.79 15.45
C ALA A 367 20.61 19.68 14.60
N MET A 368 20.21 19.96 13.35
CA MET A 368 19.45 19.03 12.49
C MET A 368 20.03 17.62 12.38
N PRO A 369 21.34 17.39 12.11
CA PRO A 369 21.89 16.04 12.03
C PRO A 369 21.71 15.24 13.33
N LYS A 370 21.74 15.91 14.48
CA LYS A 370 21.56 15.27 15.79
C LYS A 370 20.09 14.96 16.09
N LEU A 371 19.17 15.79 15.59
CA LEU A 371 17.72 15.53 15.65
C LEU A 371 17.32 14.34 14.76
N ILE A 372 17.87 14.27 13.55
CA ILE A 372 17.65 13.16 12.61
C ILE A 372 18.14 11.83 13.21
N ALA A 373 19.21 11.85 14.00
CA ALA A 373 19.70 10.69 14.75
C ALA A 373 18.81 10.28 15.94
N GLY A 374 17.64 10.91 16.14
CA GLY A 374 16.72 10.64 17.25
C GLY A 374 17.13 11.30 18.57
N GLY A 375 18.04 12.29 18.53
CA GLY A 375 18.48 13.03 19.70
C GLY A 375 17.39 13.91 20.33
N ASN A 376 17.52 14.19 21.62
CA ASN A 376 16.60 15.09 22.32
C ASN A 376 16.76 16.54 21.80
N TYR A 377 15.63 17.19 21.47
CA TYR A 377 15.61 18.54 20.90
C TYR A 377 16.38 19.58 21.73
N LYS A 378 16.18 19.58 23.06
CA LYS A 378 16.81 20.56 23.94
C LYS A 378 18.32 20.37 24.04
N LEU A 379 18.77 19.11 24.12
CA LEU A 379 20.21 18.79 24.16
C LEU A 379 20.89 19.10 22.82
N ALA A 380 20.24 18.78 21.70
CA ALA A 380 20.78 19.08 20.38
C ALA A 380 20.98 20.58 20.14
N LEU A 381 20.03 21.42 20.56
CA LEU A 381 20.19 22.87 20.51
C LEU A 381 21.30 23.38 21.44
N GLN A 382 21.42 22.84 22.64
CA GLN A 382 22.48 23.24 23.58
C GLN A 382 23.87 22.99 22.99
N GLU A 383 24.11 21.79 22.45
CA GLU A 383 25.39 21.45 21.84
C GLU A 383 25.64 22.26 20.56
N ALA A 384 24.60 22.52 19.76
CA ALA A 384 24.70 23.39 18.59
C ALA A 384 25.09 24.82 18.97
N GLU A 385 24.57 25.33 20.10
CA GLU A 385 24.93 26.64 20.63
C GLU A 385 26.38 26.70 21.09
N GLU A 386 26.85 25.70 21.83
CA GLU A 386 28.25 25.59 22.27
C GLU A 386 29.21 25.60 21.06
N LEU A 387 28.90 24.79 20.04
CA LEU A 387 29.70 24.68 18.83
C LEU A 387 29.69 25.95 17.98
N LEU A 388 28.54 26.62 17.85
CA LEU A 388 28.47 27.94 17.23
C LEU A 388 29.25 28.99 18.02
N GLY A 389 29.28 28.88 19.35
CA GLY A 389 30.10 29.71 20.22
C GLY A 389 31.59 29.59 19.93
N GLU A 390 32.11 28.36 19.81
CA GLU A 390 33.50 28.07 19.46
C GLU A 390 33.90 28.65 18.09
N LEU A 391 32.95 28.69 17.14
CA LEU A 391 33.17 29.27 15.81
C LEU A 391 32.95 30.79 15.73
N GLY A 392 32.71 31.45 16.87
CA GLY A 392 32.53 32.90 16.96
C GLY A 392 31.15 33.39 16.49
N LEU A 393 30.14 32.51 16.48
CA LEU A 393 28.77 32.78 16.02
C LEU A 393 27.72 32.86 17.15
N ALA A 394 28.13 32.95 18.42
CA ALA A 394 27.22 33.00 19.57
C ALA A 394 26.09 34.04 19.44
N LYS A 395 26.42 35.25 18.95
CA LYS A 395 25.44 36.35 18.76
C LYS A 395 24.57 36.20 17.51
N LYS A 396 24.88 35.23 16.64
CA LYS A 396 24.26 35.02 15.33
C LYS A 396 23.47 33.70 15.25
N LYS A 397 23.32 33.00 16.39
CA LYS A 397 22.69 31.68 16.45
C LYS A 397 21.23 31.65 15.99
N HIS A 398 20.49 32.76 16.14
CA HIS A 398 19.08 32.88 15.73
C HIS A 398 18.90 33.55 14.38
N ASN A 399 19.97 33.91 13.68
CA ASN A 399 19.87 34.50 12.36
C ASN A 399 19.50 33.45 11.31
N MET A 400 18.71 33.86 10.33
CA MET A 400 18.43 33.07 9.13
C MET A 400 19.62 33.11 8.18
N PRO A 401 19.83 32.11 7.30
CA PRO A 401 20.98 32.07 6.39
C PRO A 401 21.13 33.33 5.54
N GLY A 402 20.03 33.91 5.07
CA GLY A 402 20.03 35.17 4.30
C GLY A 402 20.55 36.40 5.07
N GLU A 403 20.65 36.34 6.39
CA GLU A 403 21.15 37.41 7.26
C GLU A 403 22.63 37.22 7.68
N LEU A 404 23.24 36.10 7.27
CA LEU A 404 24.62 35.76 7.55
C LEU A 404 25.51 36.07 6.33
N SER A 405 26.72 36.57 6.57
CA SER A 405 27.73 36.69 5.51
C SER A 405 28.17 35.31 5.02
N GLY A 406 28.76 35.22 3.82
CA GLY A 406 29.26 33.94 3.28
C GLY A 406 30.19 33.21 4.26
N GLY A 407 31.17 33.91 4.85
CA GLY A 407 32.07 33.30 5.84
C GLY A 407 31.38 32.88 7.14
N GLN A 408 30.27 33.53 7.52
CA GLN A 408 29.45 33.11 8.66
C GLN A 408 28.63 31.86 8.29
N GLN A 409 28.05 31.81 7.09
CA GLN A 409 27.34 30.62 6.60
C GLN A 409 28.28 29.41 6.51
N GLN A 410 29.53 29.59 6.07
CA GLN A 410 30.53 28.51 6.04
C GLN A 410 30.84 27.99 7.44
N ARG A 411 30.97 28.87 8.43
CA ARG A 411 31.14 28.47 9.83
C ARG A 411 29.93 27.69 10.36
N VAL A 412 28.70 28.09 10.01
CA VAL A 412 27.50 27.31 10.34
C VAL A 412 27.56 25.92 9.69
N ALA A 413 27.95 25.83 8.42
CA ALA A 413 28.09 24.55 7.72
C ALA A 413 29.15 23.64 8.36
N ILE A 414 30.28 24.21 8.80
CA ILE A 414 31.33 23.50 9.55
C ILE A 414 30.80 23.00 10.90
N ALA A 415 30.09 23.82 11.66
CA ALA A 415 29.45 23.38 12.91
C ALA A 415 28.47 22.22 12.66
N ARG A 416 27.62 22.34 11.62
CA ARG A 416 26.68 21.28 11.25
C ARG A 416 27.39 19.96 10.92
N ALA A 417 28.54 20.02 10.24
CA ALA A 417 29.33 18.83 9.94
C ALA A 417 29.94 18.17 11.19
N LEU A 418 30.22 18.96 12.24
CA LEU A 418 30.92 18.52 13.45
C LEU A 418 30.00 18.03 14.59
N ILE A 419 28.70 18.36 14.56
CA ILE A 419 27.78 18.18 15.70
C ILE A 419 27.64 16.72 16.17
N ASN A 420 27.74 15.75 15.26
CA ASN A 420 27.64 14.32 15.59
C ASN A 420 28.99 13.69 15.97
N ASN A 421 30.06 14.48 16.14
CA ASN A 421 31.43 14.02 16.38
C ASN A 421 31.88 12.98 15.33
N PRO A 422 31.87 13.36 14.04
CA PRO A 422 32.20 12.42 12.97
C PRO A 422 33.64 11.93 13.08
N SER A 423 33.89 10.72 12.58
CA SER A 423 35.24 10.16 12.48
C SER A 423 36.01 10.72 11.28
N ILE A 424 35.30 11.13 10.23
CA ILE A 424 35.85 11.72 9.02
C ILE A 424 35.05 12.95 8.58
N ILE A 425 35.75 13.97 8.09
CA ILE A 425 35.17 15.11 7.40
C ILE A 425 35.55 15.06 5.93
N LEU A 426 34.55 15.23 5.07
CA LEU A 426 34.67 15.34 3.62
C LEU A 426 34.32 16.76 3.21
N ALA A 427 35.31 17.50 2.71
CA ALA A 427 35.18 18.91 2.37
C ALA A 427 35.41 19.15 0.87
N ASP A 428 34.37 19.55 0.14
CA ASP A 428 34.46 19.92 -1.28
C ASP A 428 34.57 21.45 -1.42
N GLU A 429 35.77 21.93 -1.72
CA GLU A 429 36.12 23.35 -1.86
C GLU A 429 35.50 24.27 -0.79
N PRO A 430 35.72 24.01 0.52
CA PRO A 430 35.01 24.67 1.63
C PRO A 430 35.27 26.18 1.76
N THR A 431 36.10 26.77 0.89
CA THR A 431 36.37 28.20 0.87
C THR A 431 36.31 28.82 -0.53
N GLY A 432 35.86 28.07 -1.54
CA GLY A 432 35.91 28.49 -2.95
C GLY A 432 35.05 29.72 -3.27
N ASN A 433 34.03 30.00 -2.44
CA ASN A 433 33.09 31.11 -2.62
C ASN A 433 33.36 32.31 -1.71
N LEU A 434 34.50 32.34 -1.02
CA LEU A 434 34.84 33.38 -0.04
C LEU A 434 35.96 34.28 -0.57
N ASP A 435 36.01 35.52 -0.10
CA ASP A 435 37.17 36.38 -0.34
C ASP A 435 38.43 35.77 0.31
N PRO A 436 39.65 35.99 -0.25
CA PRO A 436 40.86 35.31 0.21
C PRO A 436 41.18 35.49 1.70
N THR A 437 40.87 36.66 2.27
CA THR A 437 41.08 36.97 3.69
C THR A 437 40.15 36.16 4.58
N THR A 438 38.84 36.19 4.31
CA THR A 438 37.85 35.42 5.06
C THR A 438 38.03 33.91 4.87
N ALA A 439 38.37 33.47 3.64
CA ALA A 439 38.68 32.08 3.33
C ALA A 439 39.77 31.53 4.25
N LYS A 440 40.86 32.29 4.42
CA LYS A 440 41.98 31.90 5.28
C LYS A 440 41.56 31.80 6.75
N GLU A 441 40.82 32.79 7.26
CA GLU A 441 40.35 32.78 8.65
C GLU A 441 39.42 31.59 8.95
N VAL A 442 38.45 31.34 8.06
CA VAL A 442 37.51 30.22 8.20
C VAL A 442 38.24 28.88 8.10
N PHE A 443 39.20 28.75 7.18
CA PHE A 443 39.98 27.53 7.02
C PHE A 443 40.90 27.25 8.22
N ASP A 444 41.58 28.27 8.75
CA ASP A 444 42.45 28.12 9.93
C ASP A 444 41.64 27.70 11.17
N LEU A 445 40.45 28.27 11.34
CA LEU A 445 39.52 27.86 12.37
C LEU A 445 39.04 26.42 12.16
N PHE A 446 38.74 26.03 10.93
CA PHE A 446 38.30 24.68 10.60
C PHE A 446 39.38 23.63 10.91
N LEU A 447 40.63 23.87 10.48
CA LEU A 447 41.76 23.01 10.80
C LEU A 447 41.99 22.89 12.31
N LYS A 448 41.84 23.99 13.05
CA LYS A 448 41.94 23.98 14.51
C LYS A 448 40.91 23.02 15.13
N MET A 449 39.66 23.10 14.70
CA MET A 449 38.57 22.23 15.19
C MET A 449 38.82 20.75 14.88
N VAL A 450 39.23 20.43 13.65
CA VAL A 450 39.53 19.06 13.19
C VAL A 450 40.68 18.46 14.00
N ASN A 451 41.77 19.21 14.19
CA ASN A 451 42.91 18.78 14.98
C ASN A 451 42.55 18.58 16.46
N GLN A 452 41.80 19.52 17.07
CA GLN A 452 41.39 19.42 18.47
C GLN A 452 40.52 18.19 18.76
N LYS A 453 39.66 17.80 17.82
CA LYS A 453 38.78 16.63 17.94
C LYS A 453 39.40 15.33 17.38
N ASN A 454 40.64 15.38 16.88
CA ASN A 454 41.34 14.25 16.26
C ASN A 454 40.53 13.57 15.14
N ILE A 455 39.91 14.37 14.28
CA ILE A 455 39.04 13.93 13.18
C ILE A 455 39.89 13.75 11.92
N ALA A 456 39.66 12.68 11.15
CA ALA A 456 40.29 12.51 9.84
C ALA A 456 39.64 13.45 8.81
N MET A 457 40.38 13.97 7.83
CA MET A 457 39.82 14.90 6.84
C MET A 457 40.30 14.62 5.42
N ILE A 458 39.37 14.59 4.47
CA ILE A 458 39.67 14.69 3.04
C ILE A 458 39.12 16.01 2.56
N ILE A 459 39.97 16.84 1.97
CA ILE A 459 39.57 18.11 1.37
C ILE A 459 39.94 18.14 -0.10
N VAL A 460 38.95 18.43 -0.93
CA VAL A 460 39.14 18.77 -2.33
C VAL A 460 39.32 20.28 -2.43
N THR A 461 40.38 20.72 -3.10
CA THR A 461 40.63 22.14 -3.31
C THR A 461 41.44 22.38 -4.58
N HIS A 462 41.22 23.54 -5.21
CA HIS A 462 42.12 24.06 -6.24
C HIS A 462 43.14 25.07 -5.67
N ASN A 463 43.04 25.42 -4.38
CA ASN A 463 43.92 26.38 -3.73
C ASN A 463 45.16 25.67 -3.14
N LEU A 464 46.33 25.94 -3.73
CA LEU A 464 47.58 25.35 -3.30
C LEU A 464 47.99 25.80 -1.89
N ASP A 465 47.72 27.05 -1.50
CA ASP A 465 48.08 27.57 -0.18
C ASP A 465 47.37 26.81 0.95
N ILE A 466 46.13 26.39 0.68
CA ILE A 466 45.31 25.55 1.58
C ILE A 466 45.86 24.12 1.60
N ALA A 467 46.16 23.55 0.42
CA ALA A 467 46.71 22.21 0.30
C ALA A 467 48.06 22.05 1.02
N HIS A 468 48.91 23.09 1.01
CA HIS A 468 50.23 23.08 1.66
C HIS A 468 50.17 23.04 3.19
N LYS A 469 49.02 23.32 3.82
CA LYS A 469 48.83 23.22 5.28
C LYS A 469 48.46 21.81 5.75
N ILE A 470 48.40 20.84 4.85
CA ILE A 470 47.82 19.51 5.07
C ILE A 470 48.91 18.43 4.98
N HIS A 471 48.72 17.30 5.69
CA HIS A 471 49.73 16.24 5.83
C HIS A 471 50.14 15.60 4.49
N ARG A 472 49.19 15.28 3.60
CA ARG A 472 49.45 14.66 2.29
C ARG A 472 48.62 15.32 1.20
N ILE A 473 49.22 15.45 0.02
CA ILE A 473 48.56 16.04 -1.16
C ILE A 473 48.55 14.99 -2.28
N TYR A 474 47.38 14.74 -2.84
CA TYR A 474 47.19 13.93 -4.04
C TYR A 474 46.71 14.78 -5.19
N GLU A 475 47.11 14.41 -6.40
CA GLU A 475 46.66 15.01 -7.64
C GLU A 475 45.79 14.01 -8.40
N LEU A 476 44.55 14.38 -8.70
CA LEU A 476 43.62 13.57 -9.49
C LEU A 476 43.74 13.94 -10.97
N LYS A 477 44.21 13.00 -11.79
CA LYS A 477 44.44 13.16 -13.23
C LYS A 477 43.87 11.98 -13.99
N HIS A 478 43.00 12.24 -14.97
CA HIS A 478 42.37 11.22 -15.81
C HIS A 478 41.74 10.06 -15.01
N GLY A 479 41.09 10.37 -13.89
CA GLY A 479 40.45 9.38 -13.01
C GLY A 479 41.41 8.61 -12.08
N ALA A 480 42.74 8.79 -12.21
CA ALA A 480 43.74 8.18 -11.35
C ALA A 480 44.26 9.17 -10.29
N LEU A 481 44.61 8.65 -9.11
CA LEU A 481 45.04 9.44 -7.96
C LEU A 481 46.55 9.25 -7.71
N ASP A 482 47.33 10.31 -7.92
CA ASP A 482 48.79 10.29 -7.76
C ASP A 482 49.23 11.07 -6.52
N LEU A 483 50.12 10.50 -5.70
CA LEU A 483 50.67 11.20 -4.53
C LEU A 483 51.70 12.26 -4.98
N ARG A 484 51.51 13.52 -4.59
CA ARG A 484 52.52 14.56 -4.81
C ARG A 484 53.63 14.50 -3.76
N PRO A 485 54.91 14.63 -4.16
CA PRO A 485 56.00 14.79 -3.21
C PRO A 485 55.86 16.13 -2.49
N SER A 486 55.74 16.10 -1.16
CA SER A 486 55.60 17.29 -0.31
C SER A 486 56.85 18.18 -0.41
N HIS A 487 56.73 19.40 -0.95
CA HIS A 487 57.72 20.45 -0.72
C HIS A 487 57.44 21.11 0.64
N GLY A 488 58.13 20.62 1.67
CA GLY A 488 58.32 21.36 2.93
C GLY A 488 57.39 21.04 4.09
N ILE A 489 57.50 19.85 4.68
CA ILE A 489 57.54 19.67 6.14
C ILE A 489 58.58 18.59 6.43
N THR A 490 59.83 19.02 6.67
CA THR A 490 60.83 18.17 7.31
C THR A 490 60.40 17.94 8.75
N ASN A 491 59.77 16.81 9.02
CA ASN A 491 59.93 16.13 10.30
C ASN A 491 60.37 14.69 10.03
N SER A 492 61.68 14.52 10.15
CA SER A 492 62.34 13.23 10.28
C SER A 492 61.74 12.44 11.43
N LYS A 493 61.01 11.36 11.11
CA LYS A 493 61.11 10.05 11.78
C LYS A 493 60.06 9.06 11.26
N ILE A 494 60.57 7.89 10.87
CA ILE A 494 59.99 6.54 11.08
C ILE A 494 58.90 6.13 10.07
N ILE A 495 58.89 4.94 9.45
CA ILE A 495 59.80 3.77 9.34
C ILE A 495 59.39 3.04 8.04
N LYS A 496 60.37 2.47 7.34
CA LYS A 496 60.22 1.39 6.35
C LYS A 496 59.65 0.13 7.02
N GLU A 497 58.57 -0.43 6.50
CA GLU A 497 58.44 -1.85 6.14
C GLU A 497 57.12 -2.10 5.40
#